data_AF-A0A0B7C2C2-F1
#
_entry.id   AF-A0A0B7C2C2-F1
#
_cell.length_a   1.000
_cell.length_b   1.000
_cell.length_c   1.000
_cell.angle_alpha   90.00
_cell.angle_beta   90.00
_cell.angle_gamma   90.00
#
_symmetry.space_group_name_H-M   'P 1'
#
loop_
_entity.id
_entity.type
_entity.pdbx_description
1 polymer ?
#
loop_
_entity_poly.entity_id
_entity_poly.type
_entity_poly.pdbx_seq_one_letter_code
_entity_poly.pdbx_strand_id
1 'polypeptide(L)' 'FAGFGRERNRGTKLFCISGHVNNPCTVEEEMSIPLKDLLEKHCGGVIGGWDNLLAIIPGGSSVPLMPKHVCD' A
#
# COMPACT_ATOMS: atom_id res chain seq x y z
N PHE A 1 -20.66 1.77 -5.04
CA PHE A 1 -19.55 2.36 -4.25
C PHE A 1 -19.48 1.79 -2.84
N ALA A 2 -20.55 1.90 -2.03
CA ALA A 2 -20.58 1.39 -0.66
C ALA A 2 -20.49 -0.15 -0.49
N GLY A 3 -20.26 -0.92 -1.56
CA GLY A 3 -20.02 -2.36 -1.48
C GLY A 3 -18.54 -2.73 -1.39
N PHE A 4 -17.65 -1.77 -1.65
CA PHE A 4 -16.19 -1.93 -1.56
C PHE A 4 -15.69 -1.41 -0.21
N GLY A 5 -14.68 -2.07 0.35
CA GLY A 5 -14.00 -1.74 1.58
C GLY A 5 -14.77 -2.10 2.85
N ARG A 6 -14.13 -1.86 4.00
CA ARG A 6 -14.72 -2.15 5.31
C ARG A 6 -15.76 -1.11 5.70
N GLU A 7 -16.58 -1.43 6.70
CA GLU A 7 -17.50 -0.46 7.27
C GLU A 7 -16.76 0.83 7.68
N ARG A 8 -17.37 1.99 7.38
CA ARG A 8 -16.79 3.34 7.60
C ARG A 8 -15.54 3.68 6.77
N ASN A 9 -15.03 2.78 5.94
CA ASN A 9 -13.94 3.01 4.98
C ASN A 9 -14.30 2.40 3.63
N ARG A 10 -15.42 2.86 3.06
CA ARG A 10 -16.00 2.29 1.85
C ARG A 10 -15.54 3.02 0.60
N GLY A 11 -15.43 2.26 -0.50
CA GLY A 11 -15.11 2.79 -1.81
C GLY A 11 -13.80 2.28 -2.40
N THR A 12 -13.38 2.94 -3.46
CA THR A 12 -12.07 2.78 -4.09
C THR A 12 -11.22 4.01 -3.82
N LYS A 13 -9.90 3.86 -3.91
CA LYS A 13 -8.95 4.95 -3.74
C LYS A 13 -7.84 4.83 -4.77
N LEU A 14 -7.44 5.98 -5.31
CA LEU A 14 -6.18 6.10 -6.05
C LEU A 14 -5.01 6.04 -5.07
N PHE A 15 -4.21 4.97 -5.16
CA PHE A 15 -2.97 4.79 -4.42
C PHE A 15 -1.79 5.18 -5.31
N CYS A 16 -0.93 6.06 -4.81
CA CYS A 16 0.30 6.47 -5.49
C CYS A 16 1.47 5.73 -4.83
N ILE A 17 1.88 4.60 -5.38
CA ILE A 17 2.96 3.76 -4.85
C ILE A 17 4.28 4.28 -5.42
N SER A 18 5.15 4.75 -4.54
CA SER A 18 6.44 5.36 -4.90
C SER A 18 7.56 4.86 -3.97
N GLY A 19 8.81 5.17 -4.32
CA GLY A 19 9.98 4.75 -3.55
C GLY A 19 10.52 3.39 -3.99
N HIS A 20 10.96 2.58 -3.02
CA HIS A 20 11.73 1.34 -3.26
C HIS A 20 10.84 0.13 -3.58
N VAL A 21 10.10 0.21 -4.69
CA VAL A 21 9.31 -0.90 -5.26
C VAL A 21 9.78 -1.22 -6.67
N ASN A 22 9.50 -2.44 -7.16
CA ASN A 22 10.00 -2.87 -8.47
C ASN A 22 9.38 -2.07 -9.63
N ASN A 23 8.09 -1.75 -9.55
CA ASN A 23 7.37 -0.99 -10.58
C ASN A 23 6.49 0.11 -9.95
N PRO A 24 7.06 1.30 -9.63
CA PRO A 24 6.28 2.41 -9.07
C PRO A 24 5.11 2.79 -9.97
N CYS A 25 3.91 2.95 -9.39
CA CYS A 25 2.70 3.21 -10.16
C CYS A 25 1.64 3.95 -9.35
N THR A 26 0.70 4.59 -10.07
CA THR A 26 -0.56 5.04 -9.49
C THR A 26 -1.66 4.09 -9.96
N VAL A 27 -2.40 3.52 -9.02
CA VAL A 27 -3.46 2.55 -9.30
C VAL A 27 -4.70 2.84 -8.48
N GLU A 28 -5.88 2.65 -9.06
CA GLU A 28 -7.14 2.65 -8.32
C GLU A 28 -7.41 1.24 -7.79
N GLU A 29 -7.64 1.11 -6.49
CA GLU A 29 -7.97 -0.18 -5.88
C GLU A 29 -8.97 0.00 -4.72
N GLU A 30 -9.60 -1.10 -4.31
CA GLU A 30 -10.54 -1.14 -3.20
C GLU A 30 -9.91 -0.66 -1.88
N MET A 31 -10.62 0.22 -1.17
CA MET A 31 -10.24 0.66 0.17
C MET A 31 -10.18 -0.53 1.12
N SER A 32 -9.29 -0.48 2.12
CA SER A 32 -9.06 -1.58 3.09
C SER A 32 -8.36 -2.83 2.52
N ILE A 33 -7.80 -2.76 1.31
CA ILE A 33 -6.83 -3.75 0.81
C ILE A 33 -5.62 -3.84 1.76
N PRO A 34 -5.12 -5.05 2.08
CA PRO A 34 -3.87 -5.21 2.83
C PRO A 34 -2.69 -4.56 2.09
N LEU A 35 -1.82 -3.86 2.84
CA LEU A 35 -0.70 -3.11 2.26
C LEU A 35 0.26 -4.01 1.47
N LYS A 36 0.54 -5.21 2.00
CA LYS A 36 1.38 -6.20 1.32
C LYS A 36 0.78 -6.62 -0.02
N ASP A 37 -0.50 -6.96 -0.04
CA ASP A 37 -1.22 -7.37 -1.25
C ASP A 37 -1.23 -6.24 -2.29
N LEU A 38 -1.42 -4.99 -1.87
CA LEU A 38 -1.37 -3.83 -2.75
C LEU A 38 -0.01 -3.73 -3.45
N LEU A 39 1.09 -3.89 -2.72
CA LEU A 39 2.44 -3.78 -3.28
C LEU A 39 2.81 -4.97 -4.16
N GLU A 40 2.60 -6.20 -3.68
CA GLU A 40 2.93 -7.41 -4.44
C GLU A 40 2.13 -7.49 -5.75
N LYS A 41 0.83 -7.17 -5.71
CA LYS A 41 -0.05 -7.25 -6.88
C LYS A 41 0.19 -6.14 -7.90
N HIS A 42 0.39 -4.90 -7.48
CA HIS A 42 0.34 -3.74 -8.39
C HIS A 42 1.69 -3.13 -8.75
N CYS A 43 2.70 -3.27 -7.89
CA CYS A 43 4.05 -2.77 -8.16
C CYS A 43 5.10 -3.89 -8.24
N GLY A 44 4.69 -5.16 -8.17
CA GLY A 44 5.60 -6.32 -8.18
C GLY A 44 6.44 -6.44 -6.92
N GLY A 45 5.97 -5.89 -5.80
CA GLY A 45 6.63 -5.99 -4.50
C GLY A 45 7.76 -4.98 -4.27
N VAL A 46 8.36 -5.08 -3.09
CA VAL A 46 9.50 -4.28 -2.63
C VAL A 46 10.77 -4.74 -3.36
N ILE A 47 11.67 -3.81 -3.67
CA ILE A 47 12.98 -4.16 -4.27
C ILE A 47 13.74 -5.08 -3.31
N GLY A 48 14.13 -6.26 -3.77
CA GLY A 48 14.78 -7.28 -2.94
C GLY A 48 13.80 -8.15 -2.12
N GLY A 49 12.49 -8.03 -2.37
CA GLY A 49 11.44 -8.82 -1.70
C GLY A 49 10.95 -8.20 -0.39
N TRP A 50 9.84 -8.74 0.14
CA TRP A 50 9.17 -8.23 1.34
C TRP A 50 10.08 -8.16 2.57
N ASP A 51 11.00 -9.10 2.73
CA ASP A 51 11.92 -9.13 3.87
C ASP A 51 12.98 -8.03 3.84
N ASN A 52 13.20 -7.40 2.68
CA ASN A 52 14.06 -6.23 2.55
C ASN A 52 13.34 -4.91 2.93
N LEU A 53 12.06 -4.96 3.30
CA LEU A 53 11.32 -3.77 3.71
C LEU A 53 11.79 -3.27 5.08
N LEU A 54 12.08 -1.97 5.17
CA LEU A 54 12.38 -1.31 6.44
C LEU A 54 11.15 -0.57 7.01
N ALA A 55 10.55 0.29 6.20
CA ALA A 55 9.39 1.10 6.58
C ALA A 55 8.61 1.61 5.37
N ILE A 56 7.34 1.99 5.60
CA ILE A 56 6.45 2.60 4.60
C ILE A 56 5.79 3.84 5.21
N ILE A 57 5.56 4.88 4.42
CA ILE A 57 4.72 6.02 4.79
C ILE A 57 3.35 5.85 4.09
N PRO A 58 2.29 5.42 4.78
CA PRO A 58 1.08 4.89 4.14
C PRO A 58 0.14 5.95 3.53
N GLY A 59 0.29 7.22 3.92
CA GLY A 59 -0.69 8.28 3.66
C GLY A 59 -0.08 9.58 3.14
N GLY A 60 1.09 9.49 2.50
CA GLY A 60 1.88 10.65 2.07
C GLY A 60 2.76 11.22 3.20
N SER A 61 3.62 12.19 2.88
CA SER A 61 4.67 12.68 3.80
C SER A 61 4.18 13.25 5.13
N SER A 62 2.89 13.54 5.27
CA SER A 62 2.29 14.07 6.50
C SER A 62 1.98 13.02 7.55
N VAL A 63 2.03 11.72 7.22
CA VAL A 63 1.77 10.65 8.18
C VAL A 63 3.07 10.01 8.69
N PRO A 64 3.11 9.51 9.94
CA PRO A 64 4.27 8.79 10.46
C PRO A 64 4.62 7.55 9.63
N LEU A 65 5.89 7.17 9.65
CA LEU A 65 6.33 5.92 9.05
C LEU A 65 5.80 4.71 9.85
N MET A 66 5.48 3.64 9.14
CA MET A 66 5.18 2.33 9.66
C MET A 66 6.40 1.42 9.44
N PRO A 67 7.04 0.90 10.51
CA PRO A 67 8.11 -0.07 10.36
C PRO A 67 7.57 -1.43 9.89
N LYS A 68 8.41 -2.27 9.27
CA LYS A 68 8.03 -3.56 8.68
C LYS A 68 7.09 -4.40 9.55
N HIS A 69 7.39 -4.57 10.83
CA HIS A 69 6.61 -5.42 11.76
C HIS A 69 5.16 -4.97 11.98
N VAL A 70 4.82 -3.72 11.66
CA VAL A 70 3.43 -3.21 11.69
C VAL A 70 2.74 -3.41 10.34
N CYS A 71 3.52 -3.56 9.26
CA CYS A 71 3.04 -3.81 7.91
C CYS A 71 2.79 -5.29 7.60
N ASP A 72 3.27 -6.20 8.46
CA ASP A 72 3.09 -7.65 8.35
C ASP A 72 1.63 -8.09 8.61
#